data_AF-A0A962BZI1-F1
#
_entry.id   AF-A0A962BZI1-F1
#
_cell.length_a   1.000
_cell.length_b   1.000
_cell.length_c   1.000
_cell.angle_alpha   90.00
_cell.angle_beta   90.00
_cell.angle_gamma   90.00
#
_symmetry.space_group_name_H-M   'P 1'
#
loop_
_entity.id
_entity.type
_entity.pdbx_description
1 polymer ?
#
loop_
_entity_poly.entity_id
_entity_poly.type
_entity_poly.pdbx_seq_one_letter_code
_entity_poly.pdbx_strand_id
1 'polypeptide(L)'
;RQMVDGACRSELDLHCRLLNAMAYADTFAFEELWDRSCPIEGIDGHLRRLSRSHAFVHACMNRALDLQNRIPDRLKLLWDVHLMAAGMDAEGWSNLVSTAHAKRLCGVCLRTMVDAEATFGTLVPSSVLDTLERQADAEPVDYRRLGDWRYMQWQNLRALPGWSARVRWMWQRLFPPRGQLEELHGPGRWSVLMLRRLRSGLSRLG
;
A
#
# COMPACT_ATOMS: atom_id res chain seq x y z
N ARG A 1 0.32 4.27 -25.04
CA ARG A 1 -0.63 5.42 -25.03
C ARG A 1 -2.02 4.88 -25.29
N GLN A 2 -2.95 5.05 -24.36
CA GLN A 2 -4.35 4.72 -24.61
C GLN A 2 -4.97 5.91 -25.34
N MET A 3 -5.34 5.71 -26.60
CA MET A 3 -6.14 6.67 -27.36
C MET A 3 -7.60 6.38 -27.04
N VAL A 4 -8.29 7.33 -26.42
CA VAL A 4 -9.74 7.27 -26.21
C VAL A 4 -10.30 8.44 -27.01
N ASP A 5 -11.19 8.16 -27.96
CA ASP A 5 -11.82 9.15 -28.85
C ASP A 5 -10.84 10.04 -29.64
N GLY A 6 -9.70 9.47 -30.07
CA GLY A 6 -8.70 10.20 -30.86
C GLY A 6 -7.82 11.16 -30.04
N ALA A 7 -8.01 11.25 -28.73
CA ALA A 7 -7.18 12.05 -27.83
C ALA A 7 -6.24 11.17 -26.99
N CYS A 8 -5.02 11.67 -26.76
CA CYS A 8 -4.11 11.07 -25.79
C CYS A 8 -4.63 11.39 -24.38
N ARG A 9 -5.11 10.37 -23.67
CA ARG A 9 -5.51 10.52 -22.27
C ARG A 9 -4.38 10.09 -21.35
N SER A 10 -4.11 10.90 -20.34
CA SER A 10 -3.21 10.59 -19.23
C SER A 10 -3.97 10.79 -17.92
N GLU A 11 -3.76 9.86 -16.99
CA GLU A 11 -4.30 9.97 -15.63
C GLU A 11 -3.14 10.29 -14.71
N LEU A 12 -3.33 11.32 -13.87
CA LEU A 12 -2.37 11.75 -12.87
C LEU A 12 -2.97 11.44 -11.50
N ASP A 13 -2.26 10.62 -10.73
CA ASP A 13 -2.67 10.25 -9.39
C ASP A 13 -1.90 11.09 -8.36
N LEU A 14 -2.59 12.01 -7.71
CA LEU A 14 -2.01 13.00 -6.79
C LEU A 14 -2.40 12.70 -5.35
N HIS A 15 -1.40 12.64 -4.47
CA HIS A 15 -1.62 12.36 -3.05
C HIS A 15 -0.84 13.31 -2.14
N CYS A 16 -1.48 13.79 -1.09
CA CYS A 16 -0.83 14.56 -0.02
C CYS A 16 -0.15 13.67 1.04
N ARG A 17 -0.43 12.36 1.02
CA ARG A 17 0.20 11.33 1.84
C ARG A 17 0.57 10.15 0.97
N LEU A 18 1.56 9.37 1.37
CA LEU A 18 2.03 8.25 0.55
C LEU A 18 0.92 7.22 0.29
N LEU A 19 0.11 6.91 1.31
CA LEU A 19 -1.08 6.04 1.19
C LEU A 19 -2.26 6.64 1.97
N ASN A 20 -3.47 6.44 1.44
CA ASN A 20 -4.70 6.94 2.06
C ASN A 20 -5.29 5.99 3.14
N ALA A 21 -4.53 5.01 3.61
CA ALA A 21 -4.91 4.12 4.70
C ALA A 21 -4.33 4.59 6.03
N MET A 22 -5.17 4.73 7.06
CA MET A 22 -4.75 5.26 8.36
C MET A 22 -3.59 4.49 9.02
N ALA A 23 -3.53 3.16 8.85
CA ALA A 23 -2.41 2.35 9.34
C ALA A 23 -1.05 2.69 8.69
N TYR A 24 -1.06 3.37 7.55
CA TYR A 24 0.11 3.66 6.71
C TYR A 24 0.32 5.14 6.37
N ALA A 25 -0.69 5.97 6.64
CA ALA A 25 -0.79 7.34 6.17
C ALA A 25 0.38 8.21 6.61
N ASP A 26 0.82 8.02 7.85
CA ASP A 26 1.87 8.82 8.47
C ASP A 26 3.17 8.00 8.67
N THR A 27 3.35 6.92 7.90
CA THR A 27 4.57 6.09 7.99
C THR A 27 5.81 6.82 7.50
N PHE A 28 5.67 7.64 6.46
CA PHE A 28 6.76 8.43 5.89
C PHE A 28 6.37 9.90 5.86
N ALA A 29 7.28 10.77 6.33
CA ALA A 29 7.14 12.21 6.19
C ALA A 29 7.54 12.64 4.77
N PHE A 30 6.99 13.75 4.28
CA PHE A 30 7.35 14.26 2.96
C PHE A 30 8.83 14.63 2.89
N GLU A 31 9.34 15.31 3.91
CA GLU A 31 10.72 15.79 3.98
C GLU A 31 11.73 14.63 3.95
N GLU A 32 11.39 13.52 4.64
CA GLU A 32 12.18 12.28 4.62
C GLU A 32 12.28 11.70 3.21
N LEU A 33 11.13 11.56 2.53
CA LEU A 33 11.09 11.02 1.16
C LEU A 33 11.76 11.96 0.17
N TRP A 34 11.61 13.28 0.36
CA TRP A 34 12.19 14.29 -0.49
C TRP A 34 13.72 14.32 -0.38
N ASP A 35 14.27 14.33 0.83
CA ASP A 35 15.71 14.28 1.07
C ASP A 35 16.36 13.04 0.44
N ARG A 36 15.69 11.89 0.54
CA ARG A 36 16.19 10.61 0.01
C ARG A 36 15.84 10.37 -1.45
N SER A 37 15.03 11.21 -2.08
CA SER A 37 14.62 11.03 -3.46
C SER A 37 15.80 11.14 -4.42
N CYS A 38 15.71 10.44 -5.55
CA CYS A 38 16.72 10.48 -6.61
C CYS A 38 16.17 11.22 -7.84
N PRO A 39 17.01 11.94 -8.60
CA PRO A 39 16.59 12.45 -9.90
C PRO A 39 16.21 11.29 -10.84
N ILE A 40 15.30 11.56 -11.78
CA ILE A 40 14.98 10.62 -12.84
C ILE A 40 15.94 10.87 -14.00
N GLU A 41 16.74 9.86 -14.35
CA GLU A 41 17.69 9.95 -15.46
C GLU A 41 16.96 10.16 -16.79
N GLY A 42 17.51 11.03 -17.65
CA GLY A 42 16.95 11.31 -18.98
C GLY A 42 15.73 12.24 -18.99
N ILE A 43 15.35 12.81 -17.85
CA ILE A 43 14.28 13.81 -17.73
C ILE A 43 14.86 15.06 -17.05
N ASP A 44 14.23 16.22 -17.29
CA ASP A 44 14.57 17.49 -16.66
C ASP A 44 14.70 17.38 -15.11
N GLY A 45 15.65 18.10 -14.54
CA GLY A 45 16.17 17.89 -13.17
C GLY A 45 15.18 18.18 -12.04
N HIS A 46 13.98 18.69 -12.37
CA HIS A 46 12.90 18.93 -11.43
C HIS A 46 12.10 17.66 -11.09
N LEU A 47 12.21 16.60 -11.90
CA LEU A 47 11.50 15.34 -11.65
C LEU A 47 12.35 14.37 -10.83
N ARG A 48 11.75 13.93 -9.72
CA ARG A 48 12.39 13.07 -8.73
C ARG A 48 11.53 11.84 -8.49
N ARG A 49 12.19 10.74 -8.14
CA ARG A 49 11.58 9.47 -7.74
C ARG A 49 12.01 9.12 -6.33
N LEU A 50 11.25 8.22 -5.69
CA LEU A 50 11.69 7.62 -4.44
C LEU A 50 13.05 6.92 -4.62
N SER A 51 13.85 6.88 -3.54
CA SER A 51 15.02 6.00 -3.51
C SER A 51 14.61 4.56 -3.75
N ARG A 52 15.55 3.69 -4.14
CA ARG A 52 15.23 2.27 -4.37
C ARG A 52 14.59 1.60 -3.14
N SER A 53 15.13 1.84 -1.94
CA SER A 53 14.58 1.29 -0.70
C SER A 53 13.17 1.79 -0.40
N HIS A 54 12.92 3.10 -0.51
CA HIS A 54 11.60 3.68 -0.26
C HIS A 54 10.58 3.25 -1.32
N ALA A 55 10.97 3.17 -2.59
CA ALA A 55 10.12 2.67 -3.66
C ALA A 55 9.70 1.22 -3.41
N PHE A 56 10.64 0.38 -2.98
CA PHE A 56 10.37 -1.02 -2.67
C PHE A 56 9.40 -1.15 -1.49
N VAL A 57 9.70 -0.49 -0.37
CA VAL A 57 8.83 -0.51 0.81
C VAL A 57 7.44 0.02 0.47
N HIS A 58 7.35 1.09 -0.32
CA HIS A 58 6.09 1.64 -0.80
C HIS A 58 5.29 0.64 -1.66
N ALA A 59 5.93 -0.12 -2.55
CA ALA A 59 5.27 -1.17 -3.32
C ALA A 59 4.71 -2.28 -2.42
N CYS A 60 5.48 -2.72 -1.42
CA CYS A 60 5.01 -3.69 -0.42
C CYS A 60 3.80 -3.17 0.36
N MET A 61 3.81 -1.89 0.77
CA MET A 61 2.68 -1.26 1.46
C MET A 61 1.44 -1.15 0.56
N ASN A 62 1.60 -0.79 -0.72
CA ASN A 62 0.50 -0.76 -1.68
C ASN A 62 -0.14 -2.14 -1.84
N ARG A 63 0.67 -3.18 -1.99
CA ARG A 63 0.17 -4.56 -2.03
C ARG A 63 -0.54 -4.95 -0.74
N ALA A 64 0.03 -4.62 0.42
CA ALA A 64 -0.62 -4.87 1.70
C ALA A 64 -1.98 -4.17 1.81
N LEU A 65 -2.11 -2.94 1.28
CA LEU A 65 -3.37 -2.22 1.22
C LEU A 65 -4.39 -2.90 0.30
N ASP A 66 -3.96 -3.41 -0.85
CA ASP A 66 -4.82 -4.19 -1.76
C ASP A 66 -5.32 -5.46 -1.05
N LEU A 67 -4.43 -6.22 -0.39
CA LEU A 67 -4.77 -7.41 0.39
C LEU A 67 -5.79 -7.10 1.51
N GLN A 68 -5.58 -6.01 2.25
CA GLN A 68 -6.48 -5.54 3.30
C GLN A 68 -7.89 -5.24 2.78
N ASN A 69 -7.98 -4.72 1.56
CA ASN A 69 -9.23 -4.34 0.92
C ASN A 69 -9.87 -5.48 0.13
N ARG A 70 -9.30 -6.69 0.20
CA ARG A 70 -9.69 -7.86 -0.63
C ARG A 70 -9.68 -7.54 -2.13
N ILE A 71 -8.80 -6.65 -2.55
CA ILE A 71 -8.53 -6.43 -3.98
C ILE A 71 -7.69 -7.64 -4.43
N PRO A 72 -8.09 -8.34 -5.51
CA PRO A 72 -7.32 -9.48 -6.00
C PRO A 72 -5.87 -9.08 -6.24
N ASP A 73 -4.94 -9.92 -5.78
CA ASP A 73 -3.51 -9.65 -5.89
C ASP A 73 -3.15 -9.47 -7.36
N ARG A 74 -2.64 -8.28 -7.69
CA ARG A 74 -2.34 -7.94 -9.08
C ARG A 74 -0.92 -8.36 -9.35
N LEU A 75 -0.76 -9.27 -10.32
CA LEU A 75 0.54 -9.77 -10.77
C LEU A 75 1.56 -8.66 -11.04
N LYS A 76 1.10 -7.49 -11.51
CA LYS A 76 1.94 -6.30 -11.74
C LYS A 76 2.74 -5.86 -10.51
N LEU A 77 2.16 -5.92 -9.30
CA LEU A 77 2.82 -5.43 -8.08
C LEU A 77 3.96 -6.36 -7.66
N LEU A 78 3.73 -7.67 -7.75
CA LEU A 78 4.78 -8.66 -7.51
C LEU A 78 5.87 -8.58 -8.60
N TRP A 79 5.49 -8.25 -9.83
CA TRP A 79 6.44 -8.05 -10.92
C TRP A 79 7.31 -6.81 -10.73
N ASP A 80 6.73 -5.69 -10.27
CA ASP A 80 7.50 -4.50 -9.91
C ASP A 80 8.53 -4.81 -8.82
N VAL A 81 8.13 -5.58 -7.80
CA VAL A 81 9.02 -6.06 -6.73
C VAL A 81 10.13 -6.97 -7.28
N HIS A 82 9.80 -7.89 -8.18
CA HIS A 82 10.77 -8.75 -8.85
C HIS A 82 11.84 -7.92 -9.58
N LEU A 83 11.41 -6.94 -10.39
CA LEU A 83 12.33 -6.06 -11.12
C LEU A 83 13.17 -5.18 -10.19
N MET A 84 12.56 -4.63 -9.13
CA MET A 84 13.30 -3.83 -8.15
C MET A 84 14.34 -4.66 -7.40
N ALA A 85 14.01 -5.90 -7.01
CA ALA A 85 14.94 -6.82 -6.35
C ALA A 85 16.15 -7.15 -7.23
N ALA A 86 15.94 -7.36 -8.53
CA ALA A 86 17.04 -7.61 -9.48
C ALA A 86 18.03 -6.43 -9.59
N GLY A 87 17.58 -5.20 -9.28
CA GLY A 87 18.43 -4.00 -9.27
C GLY A 87 19.04 -3.64 -7.92
N MET A 88 18.88 -4.48 -6.88
CA MET A 88 19.43 -4.24 -5.55
C MET A 88 20.84 -4.84 -5.40
N ASP A 89 21.75 -4.02 -4.89
CA ASP A 89 23.05 -4.44 -4.39
C ASP A 89 22.99 -4.66 -2.86
N ALA A 90 24.12 -5.06 -2.27
CA ALA A 90 24.20 -5.32 -0.83
C ALA A 90 23.84 -4.09 0.02
N GLU A 91 24.22 -2.89 -0.43
CA GLU A 91 23.89 -1.64 0.26
C GLU A 91 22.38 -1.34 0.16
N GLY A 92 21.79 -1.52 -1.02
CA GLY A 92 20.35 -1.38 -1.26
C GLY A 92 19.52 -2.29 -0.38
N TRP A 93 19.92 -3.56 -0.23
CA TRP A 93 19.29 -4.51 0.68
C TRP A 93 19.41 -4.09 2.15
N SER A 94 20.61 -3.67 2.57
CA SER A 94 20.84 -3.18 3.94
C SER A 94 19.97 -1.96 4.26
N ASN A 95 19.92 -0.99 3.33
CA ASN A 95 19.08 0.20 3.44
C ASN A 95 17.59 -0.15 3.47
N LEU A 96 17.15 -1.13 2.68
CA LEU A 96 15.77 -1.61 2.70
C LEU A 96 15.41 -2.20 4.06
N VAL A 97 16.22 -3.13 4.59
CA VAL A 97 15.98 -3.76 5.91
C VAL A 97 15.95 -2.70 7.00
N SER A 98 16.91 -1.77 6.99
CA SER A 98 16.95 -0.66 7.95
C SER A 98 15.68 0.21 7.88
N THR A 99 15.25 0.57 6.67
CA THR A 99 14.02 1.36 6.43
C THR A 99 12.78 0.60 6.91
N ALA A 100 12.64 -0.67 6.52
CA ALA A 100 11.51 -1.51 6.91
C ALA A 100 11.43 -1.66 8.43
N HIS A 101 12.56 -1.90 9.09
CA HIS A 101 12.63 -2.03 10.55
C HIS A 101 12.27 -0.74 11.26
N ALA A 102 12.87 0.39 10.87
CA ALA A 102 12.60 1.70 11.46
C ALA A 102 11.12 2.09 11.35
N LYS A 103 10.45 1.65 10.28
CA LYS A 103 9.03 1.92 10.01
C LYS A 103 8.08 0.82 10.48
N ARG A 104 8.59 -0.27 11.07
CA ARG A 104 7.80 -1.43 11.51
C ARG A 104 6.99 -2.05 10.36
N LEU A 105 7.66 -2.25 9.23
CA LEU A 105 7.13 -2.82 7.99
C LEU A 105 7.90 -4.07 7.50
N CYS A 106 8.75 -4.67 8.34
CA CYS A 106 9.50 -5.88 8.00
C CYS A 106 8.58 -7.02 7.58
N GLY A 107 7.49 -7.25 8.30
CA GLY A 107 6.53 -8.32 7.94
C GLY A 107 5.82 -8.05 6.62
N VAL A 108 5.47 -6.79 6.35
CA VAL A 108 4.86 -6.36 5.07
C VAL A 108 5.82 -6.59 3.90
N CYS A 109 7.10 -6.25 4.09
CA CYS A 109 8.13 -6.46 3.08
C CYS A 109 8.41 -7.96 2.88
N LEU A 110 8.59 -8.71 3.97
CA LEU A 110 8.83 -10.15 3.94
C LEU A 110 7.74 -10.89 3.18
N ARG A 111 6.46 -10.63 3.50
CA ARG A 111 5.34 -11.27 2.82
C ARG A 111 5.39 -11.08 1.32
N THR A 112 5.71 -9.85 0.89
CA THR A 112 5.76 -9.50 -0.52
C THR A 112 6.95 -10.12 -1.23
N MET A 113 8.12 -10.18 -0.58
CA MET A 113 9.29 -10.84 -1.13
C MET A 113 9.11 -12.35 -1.28
N VAL A 114 8.59 -13.02 -0.25
CA VAL A 114 8.31 -14.48 -0.30
C VAL A 114 7.32 -14.81 -1.41
N ASP A 115 6.26 -14.02 -1.55
CA ASP A 115 5.28 -14.23 -2.61
C ASP A 115 5.88 -13.95 -4.02
N ALA A 116 6.78 -12.96 -4.15
CA ALA A 116 7.48 -12.67 -5.40
C ALA A 116 8.53 -13.74 -5.74
N GLU A 117 9.21 -14.31 -4.75
CA GLU A 117 10.12 -15.44 -4.91
C GLU A 117 9.34 -16.68 -5.37
N ALA A 118 8.25 -17.02 -4.71
CA ALA A 118 7.41 -18.16 -5.08
C ALA A 118 6.79 -18.03 -6.49
N THR A 119 6.44 -16.81 -6.91
CA THR A 119 5.76 -16.56 -8.20
C THR A 119 6.74 -16.44 -9.37
N PHE A 120 7.88 -15.77 -9.18
CA PHE A 120 8.79 -15.39 -10.26
C PHE A 120 10.23 -15.89 -10.09
N GLY A 121 10.54 -16.60 -9.01
CA GLY A 121 11.93 -16.94 -8.67
C GLY A 121 12.77 -15.71 -8.36
N THR A 122 12.14 -14.67 -7.77
CA THR A 122 12.82 -13.43 -7.37
C THR A 122 14.00 -13.75 -6.45
N LEU A 123 15.20 -13.30 -6.83
CA LEU A 123 16.41 -13.51 -6.05
C LEU A 123 16.46 -12.51 -4.90
N VAL A 124 16.19 -13.00 -3.69
CA VAL A 124 16.36 -12.25 -2.44
C VAL A 124 17.40 -12.96 -1.60
N PRO A 125 18.43 -12.27 -1.07
CA PRO A 125 19.41 -12.93 -0.20
C PRO A 125 18.71 -13.55 1.03
N SER A 126 19.04 -14.80 1.36
CA SER A 126 18.44 -15.48 2.53
C SER A 126 18.65 -14.69 3.83
N SER A 127 19.84 -14.09 3.99
CA SER A 127 20.14 -13.23 5.14
C SER A 127 19.20 -12.03 5.29
N VAL A 128 18.66 -11.50 4.19
CA VAL A 128 17.66 -10.44 4.18
C VAL A 128 16.32 -10.98 4.66
N LEU A 129 15.87 -12.12 4.11
CA LEU A 129 14.61 -12.76 4.52
C LEU A 129 14.63 -13.13 6.01
N ASP A 130 15.70 -13.77 6.47
CA ASP A 130 15.89 -14.17 7.88
C ASP A 130 15.89 -12.97 8.83
N THR A 131 16.44 -11.83 8.38
CA THR A 131 16.47 -10.61 9.18
C THR A 131 15.09 -9.96 9.24
N LEU A 132 14.39 -9.88 8.10
CA LEU A 132 13.03 -9.36 8.06
C LEU A 132 12.08 -10.22 8.89
N GLU A 133 12.20 -11.55 8.85
CA GLU A 133 11.36 -12.47 9.64
C GLU A 133 11.54 -12.26 11.14
N ARG A 134 12.79 -12.28 11.62
CA ARG A 134 13.08 -12.04 13.05
C ARG A 134 12.56 -10.69 13.53
N GLN A 135 12.65 -9.66 12.70
CA GLN A 135 12.15 -8.32 13.03
C GLN A 135 10.62 -8.22 12.93
N ALA A 136 10.01 -8.90 11.97
CA ALA A 136 8.56 -8.93 11.76
C ALA A 136 7.82 -9.53 12.97
N ASP A 137 8.39 -10.54 13.62
CA ASP A 137 7.75 -11.15 14.80
C ASP A 137 7.72 -10.19 16.02
N ALA A 138 8.50 -9.11 16.01
CA ALA A 138 8.44 -8.03 17.01
C ALA A 138 7.48 -6.88 16.61
N GLU A 139 6.89 -6.93 15.42
CA GLU A 139 5.96 -5.92 14.93
C GLU A 139 4.55 -6.11 15.52
N PRO A 140 3.78 -5.02 15.68
CA PRO A 140 2.46 -5.10 16.29
C PRO A 140 1.41 -5.67 15.32
N VAL A 141 1.71 -5.64 14.02
CA VAL A 141 0.87 -6.14 12.95
C VAL A 141 1.39 -7.50 12.52
N ASP A 142 0.52 -8.51 12.59
CA ASP A 142 0.79 -9.85 12.09
C ASP A 142 0.65 -9.86 10.57
N TYR A 143 1.80 -9.91 9.89
CA TYR A 143 1.88 -9.89 8.43
C TYR A 143 1.24 -11.11 7.76
N ARG A 144 1.07 -12.22 8.51
CA ARG A 144 0.41 -13.44 8.01
C ARG A 144 -1.09 -13.22 7.83
N ARG A 145 -1.64 -12.18 8.49
CA ARG A 145 -3.06 -11.82 8.50
C ARG A 145 -3.39 -10.56 7.70
N LEU A 146 -2.52 -10.09 6.81
CA LEU A 146 -2.79 -8.89 6.00
C LEU A 146 -4.05 -9.03 5.12
N GLY A 147 -4.40 -10.24 4.69
CA GLY A 147 -5.64 -10.52 3.96
C GLY A 147 -6.88 -10.70 4.84
N ASP A 148 -6.73 -10.79 6.17
CA ASP A 148 -7.87 -10.87 7.09
C ASP A 148 -8.45 -9.47 7.29
N TRP A 149 -9.51 -9.20 6.53
CA TRP A 149 -10.22 -7.92 6.58
C TRP A 149 -10.61 -7.52 8.01
N ARG A 150 -11.16 -8.43 8.83
CA ARG A 150 -11.62 -8.09 10.18
C ARG A 150 -10.45 -7.67 11.07
N TYR A 151 -9.37 -8.43 11.02
CA TYR A 151 -8.12 -8.12 11.72
C TYR A 151 -7.60 -6.73 11.32
N MET A 152 -7.52 -6.45 10.02
CA MET A 152 -6.95 -5.20 9.52
C MET A 152 -7.84 -3.99 9.77
N GLN A 153 -9.17 -4.15 9.78
CA GLN A 153 -10.07 -3.08 10.22
C GLN A 153 -9.93 -2.77 11.71
N TRP A 154 -9.67 -3.78 12.54
CA TRP A 154 -9.37 -3.58 13.95
C TRP A 154 -8.04 -2.83 14.15
N GLN A 155 -7.00 -3.16 13.39
CA GLN A 155 -5.73 -2.43 13.43
C GLN A 155 -5.89 -0.96 13.03
N ASN A 156 -6.63 -0.67 11.95
CA ASN A 156 -6.94 0.69 11.54
C ASN A 156 -7.69 1.47 12.64
N LEU A 157 -8.65 0.85 13.32
CA LEU A 157 -9.38 1.49 14.42
C LEU A 157 -8.48 1.78 15.63
N ARG A 158 -7.56 0.86 15.96
CA ARG A 158 -6.57 1.04 17.04
C ARG A 158 -5.58 2.16 16.74
N ALA A 159 -5.21 2.35 15.47
CA ALA A 159 -4.28 3.40 15.05
C ALA A 159 -4.87 4.82 15.15
N LEU A 160 -6.19 4.98 15.22
CA LEU A 160 -6.82 6.30 15.29
C LEU A 160 -6.60 6.99 16.65
N PRO A 161 -6.17 8.27 16.65
CA PRO A 161 -5.97 9.03 17.88
C PRO A 161 -7.32 9.47 18.46
N GLY A 162 -7.62 9.00 19.68
CA GLY A 162 -8.78 9.44 20.45
C GLY A 162 -10.13 8.89 19.97
N TRP A 163 -11.15 9.07 20.80
CA TRP A 163 -12.50 8.54 20.57
C TRP A 163 -13.27 9.25 19.46
N SER A 164 -13.06 10.57 19.28
CA SER A 164 -13.74 11.35 18.25
C SER A 164 -13.36 10.91 16.83
N ALA A 165 -12.07 10.62 16.59
CA ALA A 165 -11.59 10.11 15.30
C ALA A 165 -12.15 8.70 15.01
N ARG A 166 -12.24 7.85 16.03
CA ARG A 166 -12.85 6.51 15.91
C ARG A 166 -14.32 6.57 15.54
N VAL A 167 -15.11 7.41 16.22
CA VAL A 167 -16.53 7.62 15.91
C VAL A 167 -16.69 8.18 14.49
N ARG A 168 -15.90 9.19 14.11
CA ARG A 168 -15.93 9.75 12.75
C ARG A 168 -15.61 8.71 11.69
N TRP A 169 -14.59 7.88 11.90
CA TRP A 169 -14.21 6.82 10.97
C TRP A 169 -15.31 5.76 10.82
N MET A 170 -15.93 5.35 11.94
CA MET A 170 -17.11 4.47 11.89
C MET A 170 -18.27 5.13 11.14
N TRP A 171 -18.52 6.43 11.37
CA TRP A 171 -19.59 7.19 10.71
C TRP A 171 -19.37 7.33 9.21
N GLN A 172 -18.15 7.62 8.74
CA GLN A 172 -17.83 7.65 7.31
C GLN A 172 -17.98 6.27 6.65
N ARG A 173 -17.83 5.19 7.42
CA ARG A 173 -18.05 3.83 6.93
C ARG A 173 -19.52 3.44 6.85
N LEU A 174 -20.33 3.88 7.80
CA LEU A 174 -21.76 3.58 7.83
C LEU A 174 -22.56 4.53 6.91
N PHE A 175 -22.13 5.79 6.83
CA PHE A 175 -22.78 6.87 6.09
C PHE A 175 -21.75 7.69 5.29
N PRO A 176 -21.12 7.10 4.26
CA PRO A 176 -20.26 7.83 3.34
C PRO A 176 -21.00 9.04 2.71
N PRO A 177 -20.30 10.16 2.47
CA PRO A 177 -20.86 11.29 1.73
C PRO A 177 -21.35 10.87 0.35
N ARG A 178 -22.38 11.54 -0.16
CA ARG A 178 -22.99 11.21 -1.45
C ARG A 178 -22.00 11.23 -2.62
N GLY A 179 -21.09 12.21 -2.67
CA GLY A 179 -20.07 12.30 -3.73
C GLY A 179 -19.17 11.06 -3.78
N GLN A 180 -18.75 10.56 -2.62
CA GLN A 180 -17.94 9.33 -2.53
C GLN A 180 -18.71 8.08 -3.00
N LEU A 181 -20.02 8.03 -2.76
CA LEU A 181 -20.88 6.94 -3.25
C LEU A 181 -21.06 6.99 -4.77
N GLU A 182 -21.19 8.20 -5.32
CA GLU A 182 -21.35 8.40 -6.77
C GLU A 182 -20.06 8.08 -7.52
N GLU A 183 -18.89 8.35 -6.94
CA GLU A 183 -17.58 7.91 -7.49
C GLU A 183 -17.45 6.38 -7.51
N LEU A 184 -17.85 5.69 -6.44
CA LEU A 184 -17.67 4.24 -6.31
C LEU A 184 -18.72 3.41 -7.06
N HIS A 185 -19.93 3.93 -7.23
CA HIS A 185 -21.07 3.17 -7.74
C HIS A 185 -21.79 3.84 -8.92
N GLY A 186 -21.25 4.96 -9.42
CA GLY A 186 -21.86 5.80 -10.45
C GLY A 186 -22.97 6.72 -9.89
N PRO A 187 -23.47 7.66 -10.70
CA PRO A 187 -24.54 8.57 -10.27
C PRO A 187 -25.82 7.80 -9.92
N GLY A 188 -26.51 8.22 -8.86
CA GLY A 188 -27.75 7.56 -8.44
C GLY A 188 -28.41 8.13 -7.19
N ARG A 189 -29.59 7.61 -6.87
CA ARG A 189 -30.28 7.94 -5.60
C ARG A 189 -29.48 7.37 -4.44
N TRP A 190 -29.30 8.16 -3.38
CA TRP A 190 -28.52 7.79 -2.20
C TRP A 190 -28.93 6.43 -1.60
N SER A 191 -30.23 6.13 -1.54
CA SER A 191 -30.74 4.84 -1.06
C SER A 191 -30.30 3.65 -1.92
N VAL A 192 -30.28 3.79 -3.24
CA VAL A 192 -29.81 2.77 -4.19
C VAL A 192 -28.30 2.57 -4.06
N LEU A 193 -27.55 3.67 -3.92
CA LEU A 193 -26.10 3.63 -3.72
C LEU A 193 -25.74 2.95 -2.38
N MET A 194 -26.50 3.24 -1.33
CA MET A 194 -26.33 2.59 -0.04
C MET A 194 -26.69 1.09 -0.09
N LEU A 195 -27.73 0.72 -0.84
CA LEU A 195 -28.09 -0.69 -1.06
C LEU A 195 -26.99 -1.45 -1.80
N ARG A 196 -26.41 -0.85 -2.85
CA ARG A 196 -25.24 -1.40 -3.57
C ARG A 196 -24.06 -1.60 -2.63
N ARG A 197 -23.77 -0.61 -1.80
CA ARG A 197 -22.72 -0.69 -0.77
C ARG A 197 -22.97 -1.82 0.24
N LEU A 198 -24.19 -1.94 0.77
CA LEU A 198 -24.54 -3.01 1.71
C LEU A 198 -24.35 -4.39 1.06
N ARG A 199 -24.74 -4.54 -0.21
CA ARG A 199 -24.54 -5.78 -0.97
C ARG A 199 -23.06 -6.11 -1.17
N SER A 200 -22.24 -5.12 -1.51
CA SER A 200 -20.77 -5.26 -1.60
C SER A 200 -20.08 -5.47 -0.24
N GLY A 201 -20.67 -4.97 0.85
CA GLY A 201 -20.17 -5.19 2.21
C GLY A 201 -20.48 -6.59 2.72
N LEU A 202 -21.69 -7.10 2.42
CA LEU A 202 -22.11 -8.46 2.75
C LEU A 202 -21.30 -9.52 2.00
N SER A 203 -20.95 -9.28 0.73
CA SER A 203 -20.03 -10.16 -0.01
C SER A 203 -18.60 -10.15 0.53
N ARG A 204 -18.24 -9.22 1.41
CA ARG A 204 -16.95 -9.16 2.12
C ARG A 204 -16.99 -9.78 3.53
N LEU A 205 -18.16 -10.26 3.98
CA LEU A 205 -18.34 -10.90 5.29
C LEU A 205 -18.49 -12.43 5.19
N GLY A 206 -18.89 -12.93 4.02
CA GLY A 206 -18.60 -14.31 3.58
C GLY A 206 -17.15 -14.48 3.19
#